data_AF-A0A838NRW5-F1
#
_entry.id   AF-A0A838NRW5-F1
#
_cell.length_a   1.000
_cell.length_b   1.000
_cell.length_c   1.000
_cell.angle_alpha   90.00
_cell.angle_beta   90.00
_cell.angle_gamma   90.00
#
_symmetry.space_group_name_H-M   'P 1'
#
loop_
_entity.id
_entity.type
_entity.pdbx_description
1 polymer ?
#
loop_
_entity_poly.entity_id
_entity_poly.type
_entity_poly.pdbx_seq_one_letter_code
_entity_poly.pdbx_strand_id
1 'polypeptide(L)'
;MTYIDPRIRRRLSQTARLVPALVLFACIEFKDADTEKTTASDSAAAAPVTFDPNDISAPSYESFALDTAGTGERLARLSRYDSSFKRISPATAAASIGRFPASIPPQGPATLHIQILLDRAGFSPGILDGGWGDNAAHALKWFRVANGIDTASAGSTDSSAALDEATYQRLTAATGSAPVMTHYIVTAEDLQGPFVQIPERVYDQAELPCMCYSTPAEAIAERFHTSEKVLAQLNPRVQMASLRTGARLMVPNVAEDDGTPPRSPADTSRSSDSAAQRAGPSRDTAARQASGAIARLIVSRTGFWLHAVDASGKVLYHFPSTLGAGYDPSPTGDYRITNIAQDPTFHYQPKLFAEVSDDKPEARLPKGPNSPVGVVWMAISKPHYGIHGTSAPETIGYENSHGCVRLTNWDARKLSRLVSAGTPVEFQ
;
A
#
# COMPACT_ATOMS: atom_id res chain seq x y z
N MET A 1 28.92 -43.89 -21.04
CA MET A 1 28.61 -45.31 -20.72
C MET A 1 29.82 -45.81 -19.94
N THR A 2 29.74 -46.04 -18.63
CA THR A 2 28.94 -47.10 -18.02
C THR A 2 28.51 -46.69 -16.61
N TYR A 3 27.24 -46.92 -16.33
CA TYR A 3 26.53 -46.65 -15.08
C TYR A 3 26.47 -47.95 -14.27
N ILE A 4 26.77 -47.93 -12.97
CA ILE A 4 26.30 -48.99 -12.05
C ILE A 4 25.70 -48.35 -10.80
N ASP A 5 24.44 -48.73 -10.61
CA ASP A 5 23.42 -48.31 -9.66
C ASP A 5 23.65 -48.92 -8.25
N PRO A 6 23.04 -48.32 -7.21
CA PRO A 6 23.34 -48.49 -5.80
C PRO A 6 22.41 -49.50 -5.13
N ARG A 7 22.68 -49.77 -3.83
CA ARG A 7 21.70 -49.96 -2.75
C ARG A 7 22.36 -50.64 -1.54
N ILE A 8 22.05 -50.11 -0.34
CA ILE A 8 21.67 -50.89 0.87
C ILE A 8 22.86 -51.60 1.60
N ARG A 9 23.06 -51.57 2.94
CA ARG A 9 22.36 -51.05 4.13
C ARG A 9 23.24 -51.36 5.37
N ARG A 10 22.98 -50.64 6.47
CA ARG A 10 22.97 -51.08 7.91
C ARG A 10 24.34 -51.42 8.55
N ARG A 11 24.55 -51.29 9.86
CA ARG A 11 24.02 -50.55 11.02
C ARG A 11 24.98 -50.90 12.18
N LEU A 12 25.27 -49.93 13.04
CA LEU A 12 25.53 -50.00 14.50
C LEU A 12 26.74 -50.77 15.07
N SER A 13 27.57 -50.09 15.87
CA SER A 13 27.69 -50.35 17.33
C SER A 13 28.60 -49.37 18.10
N GLN A 14 28.10 -48.98 19.30
CA GLN A 14 28.80 -48.74 20.58
C GLN A 14 29.81 -47.56 20.72
N THR A 15 29.44 -46.41 21.32
CA THR A 15 29.46 -46.02 22.76
C THR A 15 30.84 -45.81 23.41
N ALA A 16 31.21 -44.55 23.75
CA ALA A 16 31.19 -43.97 25.13
C ALA A 16 32.24 -42.85 25.40
N ARG A 17 31.83 -41.86 26.24
CA ARG A 17 32.59 -40.88 27.08
C ARG A 17 33.17 -39.61 26.39
N LEU A 18 33.25 -38.38 26.96
CA LEU A 18 32.69 -37.63 28.13
C LEU A 18 33.30 -36.18 28.06
N VAL A 19 32.45 -35.12 28.09
CA VAL A 19 32.63 -33.70 28.57
C VAL A 19 33.71 -32.73 27.98
N PRO A 20 33.70 -31.38 28.25
CA PRO A 20 33.39 -30.34 27.25
C PRO A 20 34.49 -29.24 27.10
N ALA A 21 34.47 -28.47 26.01
CA ALA A 21 35.24 -27.24 25.84
C ALA A 21 34.66 -26.50 24.62
N LEU A 22 34.54 -25.18 24.53
CA LEU A 22 34.73 -24.04 25.41
C LEU A 22 34.02 -22.91 24.65
N VAL A 23 33.25 -22.09 25.34
CA VAL A 23 32.69 -20.85 24.81
C VAL A 23 33.84 -19.89 24.52
N LEU A 24 33.95 -19.38 23.29
CA LEU A 24 34.70 -18.16 23.02
C LEU A 24 33.72 -17.06 22.56
N PHE A 25 33.38 -16.22 23.53
CA PHE A 25 32.99 -14.83 23.28
C PHE A 25 34.23 -14.11 22.72
N ALA A 26 34.10 -13.50 21.54
CA ALA A 26 34.99 -12.42 21.14
C ALA A 26 34.20 -11.12 21.27
N CYS A 27 34.32 -10.48 22.43
CA CYS A 27 34.12 -9.04 22.56
C CYS A 27 35.23 -8.34 21.77
N ILE A 28 34.89 -7.43 20.88
CA ILE A 28 35.85 -6.44 20.39
C ILE A 28 35.54 -5.13 21.11
N GLU A 29 36.52 -4.72 21.91
CA GLU A 29 36.60 -3.44 22.63
C GLU A 29 36.59 -2.27 21.65
N PHE A 30 35.73 -1.28 21.90
CA PHE A 30 35.92 0.06 21.37
C PHE A 30 37.04 0.73 22.17
N LYS A 31 38.14 1.03 21.47
CA LYS A 31 39.27 1.78 21.99
C LYS A 31 38.96 3.27 21.87
N ASP A 32 38.95 3.96 23.01
CA ASP A 32 38.94 5.42 23.09
C ASP A 32 40.08 6.00 22.24
N ALA A 33 39.74 6.96 21.37
CA ALA A 33 40.69 7.77 20.62
C ALA A 33 40.45 9.25 20.92
N ASP A 34 41.31 9.75 21.81
CA ASP A 34 41.97 11.05 21.83
C ASP A 34 41.18 12.31 21.44
N THR A 35 40.95 13.09 22.49
CA THR A 35 40.79 14.54 22.48
C THR A 35 41.94 15.25 21.74
N GLU A 36 41.65 15.79 20.55
CA GLU A 36 42.45 16.87 19.97
C GLU A 36 41.70 18.20 20.00
N LYS A 37 42.39 19.19 20.58
CA LYS A 37 42.01 20.60 20.67
C LYS A 37 41.75 21.18 19.28
N THR A 38 40.52 21.60 19.02
CA THR A 38 40.20 22.52 17.92
C THR A 38 40.57 23.95 18.33
N THR A 39 41.51 24.53 17.59
CA THR A 39 41.77 25.97 17.58
C THR A 39 40.76 26.63 16.64
N ALA A 40 40.24 27.78 17.07
CA ALA A 40 39.25 28.56 16.34
C ALA A 40 39.87 29.31 15.17
N SER A 41 39.32 29.15 13.97
CA SER A 41 39.22 30.20 12.95
C SER A 41 38.30 29.79 11.80
N ASP A 42 37.47 30.76 11.39
CA ASP A 42 36.71 30.88 10.14
C ASP A 42 35.38 30.14 10.00
N SER A 43 34.36 30.76 10.61
CA SER A 43 32.96 30.60 10.23
C SER A 43 32.68 31.30 8.89
N ALA A 44 32.73 30.57 7.79
CA ALA A 44 31.91 30.90 6.63
C ALA A 44 30.48 30.42 6.93
N ALA A 45 29.56 31.37 7.09
CA ALA A 45 28.15 31.09 7.28
C ALA A 45 27.62 30.29 6.09
N ALA A 46 27.41 28.99 6.26
CA ALA A 46 26.62 28.20 5.34
C ALA A 46 25.21 28.81 5.31
N ALA A 47 24.74 29.15 4.11
CA ALA A 47 23.38 29.62 3.92
C ALA A 47 22.39 28.64 4.57
N PRO A 48 21.29 29.12 5.18
CA PRO A 48 20.28 28.23 5.73
C PRO A 48 19.80 27.30 4.61
N VAL A 49 20.02 26.00 4.76
CA VAL A 49 19.42 24.99 3.90
C VAL A 49 17.92 25.10 4.12
N THR A 50 17.23 25.74 3.19
CA THR A 50 15.77 25.77 3.16
C THR A 50 15.32 24.35 2.86
N PHE A 51 14.93 23.61 3.90
CA PHE A 51 14.29 22.31 3.74
C PHE A 51 12.95 22.54 3.07
N ASP A 52 12.80 22.16 1.80
CA ASP A 52 11.49 22.05 1.18
C ASP A 52 10.79 20.85 1.84
N PRO A 53 9.69 21.03 2.58
CA PRO A 53 9.00 19.93 3.24
C PRO A 53 8.42 18.90 2.26
N ASN A 54 8.38 19.21 0.97
CA ASN A 54 7.95 18.30 -0.10
C ASN A 54 9.11 17.64 -0.84
N ASP A 55 10.36 17.97 -0.51
CA ASP A 55 11.56 17.37 -1.08
C ASP A 55 12.03 16.19 -0.22
N ILE A 56 11.56 14.99 -0.58
CA ILE A 56 11.64 13.83 0.30
C ILE A 56 12.91 13.03 0.04
N SER A 57 13.74 12.95 1.07
CA SER A 57 14.93 12.10 1.15
C SER A 57 14.61 10.83 1.94
N ALA A 58 14.39 9.70 1.26
CA ALA A 58 13.99 8.45 1.92
C ALA A 58 14.59 7.18 1.26
N PRO A 59 14.91 6.13 2.04
CA PRO A 59 15.20 4.81 1.53
C PRO A 59 13.87 4.11 1.17
N SER A 60 13.15 4.65 0.19
CA SER A 60 11.82 4.14 -0.21
C SER A 60 11.76 3.73 -1.68
N TYR A 61 12.90 3.79 -2.37
CA TYR A 61 13.00 3.33 -3.74
C TYR A 61 12.92 1.80 -3.80
N GLU A 62 12.21 1.26 -4.79
CA GLU A 62 12.23 -0.18 -5.04
C GLU A 62 13.62 -0.60 -5.51
N SER A 63 14.18 -1.67 -4.95
CA SER A 63 15.43 -2.27 -5.42
C SER A 63 15.28 -2.92 -6.80
N PHE A 64 14.04 -2.98 -7.31
CA PHE A 64 13.68 -3.42 -8.65
C PHE A 64 13.86 -2.36 -9.75
N ALA A 65 14.31 -1.15 -9.41
CA ALA A 65 14.64 -0.12 -10.40
C ALA A 65 16.12 0.33 -10.28
N LEU A 66 16.91 -0.43 -9.53
CA LEU A 66 18.36 -0.33 -9.47
C LEU A 66 18.94 -1.41 -10.40
N ASP A 67 19.09 -1.05 -11.69
CA ASP A 67 19.68 -1.87 -12.76
C ASP A 67 19.00 -3.22 -12.99
N THR A 68 17.88 -3.23 -13.71
CA THR A 68 17.06 -4.42 -13.85
C THR A 68 16.98 -5.00 -15.24
N ALA A 69 18.05 -5.68 -15.63
CA ALA A 69 18.02 -6.68 -16.70
C ALA A 69 17.13 -7.92 -16.39
N GLY A 70 16.12 -7.83 -15.52
CA GLY A 70 15.33 -8.97 -15.05
C GLY A 70 13.98 -8.67 -14.38
N THR A 71 13.53 -7.41 -14.32
CA THR A 71 12.23 -7.05 -13.71
C THR A 71 11.06 -7.56 -14.54
N GLY A 72 11.18 -7.58 -15.88
CA GLY A 72 10.17 -8.15 -16.78
C GLY A 72 9.87 -9.63 -16.50
N GLU A 73 10.87 -10.46 -16.19
CA GLU A 73 10.67 -11.89 -15.84
C GLU A 73 10.04 -12.09 -14.45
N ARG A 74 10.19 -11.11 -13.54
CA ARG A 74 9.73 -11.20 -12.15
C ARG A 74 8.31 -10.63 -11.99
N LEU A 75 7.97 -9.56 -12.70
CA LEU A 75 6.57 -9.14 -12.92
C LEU A 75 5.78 -10.22 -13.69
N ALA A 76 6.40 -10.90 -14.66
CA ALA A 76 5.83 -12.09 -15.30
C ALA A 76 5.65 -13.29 -14.33
N ARG A 77 6.38 -13.31 -13.21
CA ARG A 77 6.21 -14.32 -12.13
C ARG A 77 5.02 -13.98 -11.23
N LEU A 78 4.74 -12.69 -10.97
CA LEU A 78 3.48 -12.24 -10.35
C LEU A 78 2.29 -12.50 -11.28
N SER A 79 2.49 -12.36 -12.60
CA SER A 79 1.57 -12.85 -13.64
C SER A 79 1.34 -14.38 -13.64
N ARG A 80 1.99 -15.19 -12.78
CA ARG A 80 1.66 -16.63 -12.65
C ARG A 80 0.55 -16.93 -11.66
N TYR A 81 0.27 -16.02 -10.71
CA TYR A 81 -1.00 -16.01 -9.96
C TYR A 81 -2.20 -15.65 -10.86
N ASP A 82 -1.90 -15.27 -12.11
CA ASP A 82 -2.75 -14.58 -13.06
C ASP A 82 -3.25 -15.48 -14.21
N SER A 83 -2.97 -16.80 -14.18
CA SER A 83 -3.29 -17.71 -15.29
C SER A 83 -4.54 -18.58 -15.06
N SER A 84 -5.19 -18.47 -13.90
CA SER A 84 -6.35 -19.28 -13.51
C SER A 84 -7.69 -18.52 -13.45
N PHE A 85 -7.82 -17.35 -14.10
CA PHE A 85 -9.05 -16.53 -13.98
C PHE A 85 -10.31 -17.24 -14.43
N LYS A 86 -11.15 -17.57 -13.44
CA LYS A 86 -12.60 -17.56 -13.65
C LYS A 86 -13.00 -16.12 -14.00
N ARG A 87 -13.74 -15.95 -15.10
CA ARG A 87 -14.23 -14.65 -15.60
C ARG A 87 -14.92 -13.84 -14.49
N ILE A 88 -14.44 -12.64 -14.20
CA ILE A 88 -15.16 -11.63 -13.41
C ILE A 88 -16.18 -10.97 -14.35
N SER A 89 -17.42 -10.81 -13.92
CA SER A 89 -18.45 -10.08 -14.68
C SER A 89 -19.13 -9.04 -13.80
N PRO A 90 -19.51 -7.87 -14.35
CA PRO A 90 -20.28 -6.85 -13.65
C PRO A 90 -21.50 -7.38 -12.90
N ALA A 91 -22.32 -8.20 -13.57
CA ALA A 91 -23.57 -8.69 -13.02
C ALA A 91 -23.35 -9.56 -11.79
N THR A 92 -22.33 -10.42 -11.82
CA THR A 92 -22.01 -11.28 -10.68
C THR A 92 -21.30 -10.51 -9.58
N ALA A 93 -20.43 -9.54 -9.91
CA ALA A 93 -19.76 -8.71 -8.90
C ALA A 93 -20.77 -7.82 -8.14
N ALA A 94 -21.83 -7.38 -8.83
CA ALA A 94 -22.93 -6.63 -8.22
C ALA A 94 -23.90 -7.49 -7.41
N ALA A 95 -23.85 -8.83 -7.52
CA ALA A 95 -24.80 -9.71 -6.87
C ALA A 95 -24.55 -9.80 -5.35
N SER A 96 -25.59 -9.58 -4.55
CA SER A 96 -25.53 -9.75 -3.10
C SER A 96 -25.34 -11.22 -2.71
N ILE A 97 -24.64 -11.45 -1.61
CA ILE A 97 -24.46 -12.77 -1.02
C ILE A 97 -25.70 -13.05 -0.16
N GLY A 98 -26.44 -14.11 -0.49
CA GLY A 98 -27.73 -14.43 0.16
C GLY A 98 -27.79 -15.80 0.83
N ARG A 99 -26.66 -16.51 0.96
CA ARG A 99 -26.58 -17.83 1.60
C ARG A 99 -25.37 -17.88 2.52
N PHE A 100 -25.60 -18.25 3.78
CA PHE A 100 -24.59 -18.18 4.84
C PHE A 100 -24.49 -19.49 5.63
N PRO A 101 -23.30 -19.87 6.12
CA PRO A 101 -22.00 -19.21 5.89
C PRO A 101 -21.58 -19.33 4.42
N ALA A 102 -21.14 -18.22 3.83
CA ALA A 102 -20.67 -18.18 2.46
C ALA A 102 -19.18 -18.53 2.45
N SER A 103 -18.80 -19.56 1.69
CA SER A 103 -17.39 -19.75 1.36
C SER A 103 -16.94 -18.62 0.44
N ILE A 104 -15.85 -17.97 0.81
CA ILE A 104 -15.24 -16.91 0.00
C ILE A 104 -14.36 -17.60 -1.03
N PRO A 105 -14.67 -17.47 -2.33
CA PRO A 105 -13.85 -18.09 -3.36
C PRO A 105 -12.43 -17.49 -3.34
N PRO A 106 -11.38 -18.29 -3.65
CA PRO A 106 -10.02 -17.76 -3.78
C PRO A 106 -9.90 -16.64 -4.81
N GLN A 107 -10.82 -16.60 -5.78
CA GLN A 107 -10.90 -15.54 -6.77
C GLN A 107 -12.29 -15.45 -7.39
N GLY A 108 -12.65 -14.27 -7.88
CA GLY A 108 -13.81 -14.03 -8.72
C GLY A 108 -14.73 -12.89 -8.25
N PRO A 109 -15.92 -12.79 -8.86
CA PRO A 109 -16.83 -11.66 -8.61
C PRO A 109 -17.37 -11.58 -7.17
N ALA A 110 -17.62 -12.72 -6.50
CA ALA A 110 -18.04 -12.72 -5.10
C ALA A 110 -16.94 -12.21 -4.17
N THR A 111 -15.69 -12.51 -4.49
CA THR A 111 -14.50 -12.01 -3.79
C THR A 111 -14.37 -10.49 -3.96
N LEU A 112 -14.49 -10.00 -5.20
CA LEU A 112 -14.49 -8.58 -5.51
C LEU A 112 -15.60 -7.83 -4.77
N HIS A 113 -16.81 -8.40 -4.71
CA HIS A 113 -17.92 -7.84 -3.94
C HIS A 113 -17.55 -7.60 -2.47
N ILE A 114 -16.94 -8.59 -1.83
CA ILE A 114 -16.55 -8.50 -0.42
C ILE A 114 -15.42 -7.49 -0.22
N GLN A 115 -14.42 -7.49 -1.11
CA GLN A 115 -13.33 -6.50 -1.07
C GLN A 115 -13.87 -5.05 -1.16
N ILE A 116 -14.85 -4.78 -2.03
CA ILE A 116 -15.47 -3.45 -2.15
C ILE A 116 -16.17 -3.04 -0.86
N LEU A 117 -16.88 -3.97 -0.21
CA LEU A 117 -17.54 -3.68 1.07
C LEU A 117 -16.53 -3.39 2.18
N LEU A 118 -15.41 -4.14 2.22
CA LEU A 118 -14.33 -3.93 3.18
C LEU A 118 -13.66 -2.55 3.00
N ASP A 119 -13.31 -2.20 1.76
CA ASP A 119 -12.74 -0.89 1.41
C ASP A 119 -13.63 0.28 1.88
N ARG A 120 -14.92 0.20 1.53
CA ARG A 120 -15.92 1.21 1.94
C ARG A 120 -16.11 1.28 3.45
N ALA A 121 -15.94 0.17 4.16
CA ALA A 121 -16.04 0.11 5.61
C ALA A 121 -14.78 0.65 6.33
N GLY A 122 -13.73 1.05 5.60
CA GLY A 122 -12.48 1.54 6.18
C GLY A 122 -11.47 0.44 6.52
N PHE A 123 -11.72 -0.80 6.07
CA PHE A 123 -10.82 -1.93 6.23
C PHE A 123 -10.30 -2.31 4.85
N SER A 124 -9.31 -1.57 4.37
CA SER A 124 -8.77 -1.73 3.02
C SER A 124 -8.23 -3.15 2.82
N PRO A 125 -8.65 -3.87 1.76
CA PRO A 125 -7.98 -5.09 1.32
C PRO A 125 -6.76 -4.80 0.41
N GLY A 126 -6.41 -3.52 0.20
CA GLY A 126 -5.45 -3.08 -0.80
C GLY A 126 -6.12 -2.95 -2.16
N ILE A 127 -5.46 -3.45 -3.20
CA ILE A 127 -6.01 -3.45 -4.56
C ILE A 127 -7.27 -4.33 -4.68
N LEU A 128 -8.30 -3.81 -5.32
CA LEU A 128 -9.54 -4.52 -5.61
C LEU A 128 -9.37 -5.37 -6.87
N ASP A 129 -8.84 -6.57 -6.70
CA ASP A 129 -8.45 -7.48 -7.78
C ASP A 129 -9.37 -8.70 -7.96
N GLY A 130 -10.31 -8.89 -7.04
CA GLY A 130 -11.14 -10.08 -6.96
C GLY A 130 -10.38 -11.34 -6.54
N GLY A 131 -9.17 -11.23 -5.99
CA GLY A 131 -8.38 -12.31 -5.41
C GLY A 131 -8.48 -12.33 -3.87
N TRP A 132 -8.64 -13.52 -3.28
CA TRP A 132 -8.70 -13.66 -1.83
C TRP A 132 -7.33 -14.04 -1.27
N GLY A 133 -6.49 -13.03 -1.07
CA GLY A 133 -5.16 -13.14 -0.45
C GLY A 133 -5.13 -12.70 1.00
N ASP A 134 -3.91 -12.66 1.56
CA ASP A 134 -3.67 -12.34 2.98
C ASP A 134 -4.19 -10.96 3.37
N ASN A 135 -4.05 -9.95 2.50
CA ASN A 135 -4.59 -8.60 2.76
C ASN A 135 -6.11 -8.61 2.94
N ALA A 136 -6.85 -9.27 2.04
CA ALA A 136 -8.31 -9.35 2.13
C ALA A 136 -8.75 -10.15 3.37
N ALA A 137 -8.03 -11.22 3.70
CA ALA A 137 -8.25 -11.98 4.93
C ALA A 137 -7.99 -11.16 6.20
N HIS A 138 -6.92 -10.35 6.23
CA HIS A 138 -6.60 -9.45 7.34
C HIS A 138 -7.65 -8.34 7.48
N ALA A 139 -8.08 -7.74 6.37
CA ALA A 139 -9.14 -6.75 6.36
C ALA A 139 -10.44 -7.31 6.97
N LEU A 140 -10.86 -8.50 6.54
CA LEU A 140 -12.05 -9.16 7.09
C LEU A 140 -11.88 -9.47 8.59
N LYS A 141 -10.73 -10.03 8.99
CA LYS A 141 -10.43 -10.33 10.39
C LYS A 141 -10.54 -9.08 11.27
N TRP A 142 -9.87 -8.00 10.88
CA TRP A 142 -9.84 -6.79 11.68
C TRP A 142 -11.18 -6.05 11.66
N PHE A 143 -11.95 -6.14 10.58
CA PHE A 143 -13.34 -5.68 10.56
C PHE A 143 -14.17 -6.40 11.62
N ARG A 144 -14.06 -7.74 11.71
CA ARG A 144 -14.77 -8.53 12.73
C ARG A 144 -14.38 -8.13 14.14
N VAL A 145 -13.08 -7.98 14.41
CA VAL A 145 -12.57 -7.54 15.73
C VAL A 145 -13.09 -6.14 16.09
N ALA A 146 -12.98 -5.18 15.17
CA ALA A 146 -13.44 -3.81 15.38
C ALA A 146 -14.95 -3.69 15.64
N ASN A 147 -15.74 -4.65 15.14
CA ASN A 147 -17.19 -4.69 15.29
C ASN A 147 -17.68 -5.67 16.37
N GLY A 148 -16.77 -6.16 17.22
CA GLY A 148 -17.09 -7.04 18.35
C GLY A 148 -17.65 -8.41 17.95
N ILE A 149 -17.34 -8.86 16.73
CA ILE A 149 -17.71 -10.20 16.24
C ILE A 149 -16.67 -11.22 16.73
N ASP A 150 -15.40 -10.87 16.58
CA ASP A 150 -14.26 -11.69 17.01
C ASP A 150 -13.49 -10.97 18.13
N THR A 151 -12.70 -11.74 18.90
CA THR A 151 -11.74 -11.18 19.86
C THR A 151 -10.36 -11.06 19.24
N ALA A 152 -9.58 -10.03 19.64
CA ALA A 152 -8.24 -9.80 19.11
C ALA A 152 -7.25 -10.97 19.34
N SER A 153 -7.51 -11.80 20.36
CA SER A 153 -6.70 -12.96 20.75
C SER A 153 -7.15 -14.29 20.13
N ALA A 154 -8.12 -14.28 19.21
CA ALA A 154 -8.49 -15.49 18.48
C ALA A 154 -7.30 -15.97 17.65
N GLY A 155 -6.55 -16.93 18.22
CA GLY A 155 -5.47 -17.63 17.56
C GLY A 155 -5.98 -18.22 16.24
N SER A 156 -5.20 -18.01 15.18
CA SER A 156 -5.40 -18.56 13.84
C SER A 156 -5.98 -19.97 13.86
N THR A 157 -7.12 -20.18 13.19
CA THR A 157 -7.30 -21.14 12.07
C THR A 157 -8.79 -21.23 11.67
N ASP A 158 -9.05 -21.31 10.35
CA ASP A 158 -10.31 -21.66 9.65
C ASP A 158 -11.42 -20.63 9.32
N SER A 159 -11.44 -19.39 9.85
CA SER A 159 -12.54 -18.43 9.57
C SER A 159 -12.20 -17.28 8.60
N SER A 160 -10.99 -17.22 8.03
CA SER A 160 -10.57 -16.17 7.07
C SER A 160 -11.12 -16.33 5.65
N ALA A 161 -11.63 -17.52 5.30
CA ALA A 161 -12.20 -17.84 3.98
C ALA A 161 -13.72 -18.11 4.03
N ALA A 162 -14.37 -17.75 5.14
CA ALA A 162 -15.81 -17.87 5.30
C ALA A 162 -16.40 -16.54 5.77
N LEU A 163 -17.53 -16.16 5.20
CA LEU A 163 -18.31 -15.00 5.58
C LEU A 163 -19.60 -15.47 6.22
N ASP A 164 -19.80 -15.16 7.49
CA ASP A 164 -21.06 -15.40 8.20
C ASP A 164 -22.05 -14.25 7.98
N GLU A 165 -23.33 -14.53 8.24
CA GLU A 165 -24.42 -13.57 8.04
C GLU A 165 -24.24 -12.31 8.89
N ALA A 166 -23.79 -12.47 10.14
CA ALA A 166 -23.64 -11.37 11.09
C ALA A 166 -22.54 -10.38 10.67
N THR A 167 -21.48 -10.87 10.02
CA THR A 167 -20.41 -10.06 9.42
C THR A 167 -20.91 -9.37 8.16
N TYR A 168 -21.60 -10.08 7.27
CA TYR A 168 -22.12 -9.48 6.03
C TYR A 168 -23.16 -8.38 6.29
N GLN A 169 -24.07 -8.59 7.25
CA GLN A 169 -25.03 -7.56 7.67
C GLN A 169 -24.33 -6.32 8.23
N ARG A 170 -23.26 -6.48 9.00
CA ARG A 170 -22.47 -5.34 9.50
C ARG A 170 -21.72 -4.62 8.39
N LEU A 171 -21.13 -5.32 7.43
CA LEU A 171 -20.47 -4.72 6.27
C LEU A 171 -21.45 -3.89 5.44
N THR A 172 -22.60 -4.46 5.11
CA THR A 172 -23.64 -3.76 4.33
C THR A 172 -24.23 -2.58 5.10
N ALA A 173 -24.45 -2.70 6.41
CA ALA A 173 -24.89 -1.59 7.25
C ALA A 173 -23.85 -0.47 7.34
N ALA A 174 -22.57 -0.79 7.49
CA ALA A 174 -21.47 0.18 7.59
C ALA A 174 -21.23 0.94 6.28
N THR A 175 -21.59 0.35 5.14
CA THR A 175 -21.32 0.91 3.80
C THR A 175 -22.52 1.59 3.17
N GLY A 176 -23.71 1.48 3.78
CA GLY A 176 -24.95 2.07 3.28
C GLY A 176 -25.53 1.36 2.05
N SER A 177 -26.59 1.92 1.46
CA SER A 177 -27.37 1.27 0.40
C SER A 177 -26.82 1.45 -1.03
N ALA A 178 -25.67 2.12 -1.20
CA ALA A 178 -25.08 2.33 -2.52
C ALA A 178 -24.59 1.00 -3.11
N PRO A 179 -24.84 0.70 -4.40
CA PRO A 179 -24.47 -0.57 -5.02
C PRO A 179 -22.95 -0.74 -4.99
N VAL A 180 -22.45 -1.98 -4.95
CA VAL A 180 -21.00 -2.24 -4.92
C VAL A 180 -20.33 -1.96 -6.28
N MET A 181 -21.09 -1.98 -7.38
CA MET A 181 -20.61 -1.60 -8.71
C MET A 181 -21.37 -0.38 -9.20
N THR A 182 -20.72 0.48 -9.98
CA THR A 182 -21.35 1.65 -10.57
C THR A 182 -20.86 1.91 -12.00
N HIS A 183 -21.61 2.70 -12.74
CA HIS A 183 -21.18 3.17 -14.05
C HIS A 183 -20.39 4.47 -13.90
N TYR A 184 -19.23 4.52 -14.54
CA TYR A 184 -18.45 5.71 -14.76
C TYR A 184 -18.52 6.13 -16.23
N ILE A 185 -18.67 7.43 -16.47
CA ILE A 185 -18.61 8.00 -17.81
C ILE A 185 -17.26 8.65 -17.96
N VAL A 186 -16.44 8.15 -18.88
CA VAL A 186 -15.15 8.76 -19.20
C VAL A 186 -15.39 10.19 -19.69
N THR A 187 -14.75 11.15 -19.06
CA THR A 187 -14.85 12.58 -19.39
C THR A 187 -13.74 13.01 -20.34
N ALA A 188 -13.76 14.27 -20.79
CA ALA A 188 -12.63 14.83 -21.53
C ALA A 188 -11.42 15.08 -20.61
N GLU A 189 -11.67 15.39 -19.33
CA GLU A 189 -10.63 15.61 -18.31
C GLU A 189 -9.82 14.34 -18.05
N ASP A 190 -10.49 13.18 -17.94
CA ASP A 190 -9.83 11.88 -17.79
C ASP A 190 -8.85 11.56 -18.93
N LEU A 191 -9.03 12.19 -20.10
CA LEU A 191 -8.21 11.94 -21.29
C LEU A 191 -7.20 13.07 -21.57
N GLN A 192 -7.19 14.14 -20.76
CA GLN A 192 -6.38 15.33 -21.03
C GLN A 192 -4.89 15.11 -20.75
N GLY A 193 -4.55 14.23 -19.80
CA GLY A 193 -3.17 13.96 -19.38
C GLY A 193 -2.58 15.09 -18.51
N PRO A 194 -1.24 15.18 -18.41
CA PRO A 194 -0.26 14.43 -19.20
C PRO A 194 -0.19 12.95 -18.83
N PHE A 195 0.06 12.11 -19.84
CA PHE A 195 0.36 10.69 -19.67
C PHE A 195 1.79 10.42 -20.12
N VAL A 196 2.60 9.82 -19.25
CA VAL A 196 4.05 9.68 -19.45
C VAL A 196 4.46 8.24 -19.21
N GLN A 197 5.14 7.63 -20.18
CA GLN A 197 5.74 6.31 -19.98
C GLN A 197 6.92 6.44 -19.01
N ILE A 198 6.88 5.69 -17.91
CA ILE A 198 7.89 5.76 -16.87
C ILE A 198 9.07 4.83 -17.24
N PRO A 199 10.29 5.36 -17.46
CA PRO A 199 11.45 4.53 -17.75
C PRO A 199 11.92 3.81 -16.48
N GLU A 200 12.64 2.70 -16.64
CA GLU A 200 13.12 1.90 -15.49
C GLU A 200 14.23 2.61 -14.70
N ARG A 201 15.07 3.41 -15.37
CA ARG A 201 16.23 4.04 -14.73
C ARG A 201 15.85 5.33 -14.01
N VAL A 202 16.23 5.43 -12.74
CA VAL A 202 16.11 6.64 -11.88
C VAL A 202 16.48 7.94 -12.59
N TYR A 203 17.62 7.95 -13.30
CA TYR A 203 18.13 9.17 -13.91
C TYR A 203 17.26 9.63 -15.09
N ASP A 204 16.72 8.68 -15.83
CA ASP A 204 15.80 8.96 -16.94
C ASP A 204 14.43 9.41 -16.40
N GLN A 205 14.01 8.87 -15.25
CA GLN A 205 12.81 9.33 -14.53
C GLN A 205 12.94 10.77 -14.04
N ALA A 206 14.14 11.18 -13.60
CA ALA A 206 14.41 12.54 -13.14
C ALA A 206 14.33 13.60 -14.26
N GLU A 207 14.44 13.18 -15.52
CA GLU A 207 14.30 14.06 -16.70
C GLU A 207 12.83 14.22 -17.15
N LEU A 208 11.90 13.46 -16.57
CA LEU A 208 10.49 13.56 -16.91
C LEU A 208 9.87 14.89 -16.43
N PRO A 209 8.82 15.38 -17.10
CA PRO A 209 8.06 16.52 -16.61
C PRO A 209 7.26 16.20 -15.33
N CYS A 210 6.87 14.94 -15.14
CA CYS A 210 6.19 14.43 -13.96
C CYS A 210 6.25 12.91 -13.91
N MET A 211 6.10 12.34 -12.71
CA MET A 211 5.82 10.92 -12.50
C MET A 211 4.30 10.67 -12.60
N CYS A 212 3.68 11.18 -13.66
CA CYS A 212 2.24 11.07 -13.89
C CYS A 212 1.82 9.64 -14.25
N TYR A 213 0.52 9.38 -14.36
CA TYR A 213 0.02 8.12 -14.93
C TYR A 213 0.58 7.91 -16.35
N SER A 214 0.79 6.67 -16.73
CA SER A 214 1.22 6.26 -18.06
C SER A 214 0.05 6.16 -19.05
N THR A 215 -1.16 5.91 -18.55
CA THR A 215 -2.38 5.84 -19.38
C THR A 215 -3.63 6.42 -18.68
N PRO A 216 -4.68 6.80 -19.43
CA PRO A 216 -5.98 7.13 -18.83
C PRO A 216 -6.61 5.98 -18.06
N ALA A 217 -6.39 4.74 -18.52
CA ALA A 217 -6.96 3.56 -17.89
C ALA A 217 -6.33 3.30 -16.52
N GLU A 218 -5.03 3.55 -16.36
CA GLU A 218 -4.31 3.52 -15.09
C GLU A 218 -4.88 4.55 -14.10
N ALA A 219 -5.04 5.80 -14.55
CA ALA A 219 -5.63 6.87 -13.73
C ALA A 219 -7.04 6.52 -13.24
N ILE A 220 -7.88 6.00 -14.13
CA ILE A 220 -9.25 5.56 -13.80
C ILE A 220 -9.21 4.33 -12.87
N ALA A 221 -8.31 3.38 -13.11
CA ALA A 221 -8.19 2.19 -12.28
C ALA A 221 -7.80 2.57 -10.83
N GLU A 222 -6.78 3.43 -10.67
CA GLU A 222 -6.37 3.92 -9.34
C GLU A 222 -7.51 4.65 -8.63
N ARG A 223 -8.26 5.50 -9.34
CA ARG A 223 -9.43 6.21 -8.80
C ARG A 223 -10.49 5.27 -8.22
N PHE A 224 -10.62 4.06 -8.77
CA PHE A 224 -11.57 3.04 -8.31
C PHE A 224 -10.87 1.90 -7.55
N HIS A 225 -9.68 2.16 -7.02
CA HIS A 225 -8.87 1.28 -6.17
C HIS A 225 -8.60 -0.09 -6.81
N THR A 226 -8.51 -0.16 -8.13
CA THR A 226 -8.38 -1.41 -8.89
C THR A 226 -7.23 -1.35 -9.88
N SER A 227 -7.01 -2.41 -10.65
CA SER A 227 -6.00 -2.44 -11.71
C SER A 227 -6.62 -2.20 -13.08
N GLU A 228 -5.80 -1.75 -14.05
CA GLU A 228 -6.20 -1.68 -15.46
C GLU A 228 -6.72 -3.03 -15.96
N LYS A 229 -6.14 -4.12 -15.45
CA LYS A 229 -6.56 -5.48 -15.77
C LYS A 229 -7.99 -5.77 -15.33
N VAL A 230 -8.32 -5.51 -14.07
CA VAL A 230 -9.68 -5.78 -13.54
C VAL A 230 -10.68 -4.82 -14.18
N LEU A 231 -10.27 -3.57 -14.42
CA LEU A 231 -11.06 -2.61 -15.19
C LEU A 231 -11.38 -3.15 -16.60
N ALA A 232 -10.41 -3.74 -17.29
CA ALA A 232 -10.63 -4.39 -18.59
C ALA A 232 -11.56 -5.62 -18.49
N GLN A 233 -11.41 -6.45 -17.45
CA GLN A 233 -12.26 -7.63 -17.23
C GLN A 233 -13.73 -7.25 -16.96
N LEU A 234 -13.96 -6.17 -16.22
CA LEU A 234 -15.30 -5.63 -15.97
C LEU A 234 -15.91 -5.00 -17.23
N ASN A 235 -15.08 -4.61 -18.20
CA ASN A 235 -15.47 -3.88 -19.40
C ASN A 235 -14.99 -4.57 -20.69
N PRO A 236 -15.36 -5.84 -20.95
CA PRO A 236 -14.79 -6.64 -22.03
C PRO A 236 -15.13 -6.13 -23.44
N ARG A 237 -16.05 -5.17 -23.55
CA ARG A 237 -16.44 -4.51 -24.81
C ARG A 237 -15.73 -3.18 -25.04
N VAL A 238 -14.93 -2.72 -24.07
CA VAL A 238 -14.21 -1.44 -24.13
C VAL A 238 -12.72 -1.71 -24.22
N GLN A 239 -12.04 -1.03 -25.14
CA GLN A 239 -10.60 -1.14 -25.31
C GLN A 239 -9.90 -0.09 -24.44
N MET A 240 -9.19 -0.53 -23.39
CA MET A 240 -8.54 0.37 -22.41
C MET A 240 -7.50 1.30 -23.06
N ALA A 241 -6.75 0.80 -24.04
CA ALA A 241 -5.75 1.59 -24.76
C ALA A 241 -6.35 2.70 -25.67
N SER A 242 -7.68 2.72 -25.87
CA SER A 242 -8.35 3.70 -26.73
C SER A 242 -9.66 4.20 -26.14
N LEU A 243 -9.64 4.51 -24.84
CA LEU A 243 -10.77 5.15 -24.14
C LEU A 243 -11.17 6.47 -24.82
N ARG A 244 -12.48 6.74 -24.81
CA ARG A 244 -13.08 7.91 -25.44
C ARG A 244 -14.03 8.59 -24.46
N THR A 245 -14.15 9.90 -24.55
CA THR A 245 -15.17 10.64 -23.81
C THR A 245 -16.56 10.05 -24.10
N GLY A 246 -17.37 9.89 -23.05
CA GLY A 246 -18.67 9.24 -23.11
C GLY A 246 -18.64 7.71 -23.00
N ALA A 247 -17.46 7.07 -23.02
CA ALA A 247 -17.37 5.63 -22.78
C ALA A 247 -17.93 5.29 -21.39
N ARG A 248 -18.81 4.28 -21.35
CA ARG A 248 -19.44 3.80 -20.12
C ARG A 248 -18.63 2.64 -19.57
N LEU A 249 -17.98 2.84 -18.42
CA LEU A 249 -17.21 1.83 -17.71
C LEU A 249 -17.99 1.35 -16.49
N MET A 250 -18.06 0.04 -16.29
CA MET A 250 -18.40 -0.55 -15.00
C MET A 250 -17.16 -0.54 -14.12
N VAL A 251 -17.28 0.01 -12.92
CA VAL A 251 -16.19 0.15 -11.95
C VAL A 251 -16.64 -0.23 -10.53
N PRO A 252 -15.71 -0.66 -9.66
CA PRO A 252 -15.96 -0.71 -8.22
C PRO A 252 -16.50 0.62 -7.70
N ASN A 253 -17.54 0.59 -6.87
CA ASN A 253 -18.11 1.79 -6.28
C ASN A 253 -17.51 2.04 -4.89
N VAL A 254 -16.32 2.63 -4.89
CA VAL A 254 -15.55 2.99 -3.70
C VAL A 254 -15.83 4.44 -3.26
N ALA A 255 -15.36 4.81 -2.07
CA ALA A 255 -15.33 6.23 -1.69
C ALA A 255 -14.21 6.92 -2.48
N GLU A 256 -14.46 8.09 -3.05
CA GLU A 256 -13.43 8.80 -3.82
C GLU A 256 -12.34 9.38 -2.88
N ASP A 257 -11.17 9.65 -3.46
CA ASP A 257 -10.01 10.17 -2.76
C ASP A 257 -10.24 11.52 -2.07
N ASP A 258 -11.24 12.31 -2.45
CA ASP A 258 -11.60 13.56 -1.77
C ASP A 258 -12.55 13.34 -0.57
N GLY A 259 -12.81 12.07 -0.23
CA GLY A 259 -13.78 11.67 0.79
C GLY A 259 -15.24 11.68 0.29
N THR A 260 -15.48 11.88 -1.01
CA THR A 260 -16.82 11.77 -1.58
C THR A 260 -17.34 10.34 -1.38
N PRO A 261 -18.53 10.16 -0.79
CA PRO A 261 -19.07 8.83 -0.54
C PRO A 261 -19.35 8.09 -1.86
N PRO A 262 -19.42 6.75 -1.81
CA PRO A 262 -19.79 5.92 -2.94
C PRO A 262 -21.08 6.41 -3.61
N ARG A 263 -21.12 6.36 -4.94
CA ARG A 263 -22.23 6.90 -5.73
C ARG A 263 -23.51 6.14 -5.44
N SER A 264 -24.57 6.87 -5.14
CA SER A 264 -25.90 6.28 -4.90
C SER A 264 -26.57 5.88 -6.22
N PRO A 265 -27.56 4.96 -6.22
CA PRO A 265 -28.31 4.60 -7.43
C PRO A 265 -28.90 5.83 -8.17
N ALA A 266 -29.30 6.86 -7.41
CA ALA A 266 -29.87 8.09 -7.94
C ALA A 266 -28.87 9.01 -8.66
N ASP A 267 -27.56 8.86 -8.42
CA ASP A 267 -26.52 9.67 -9.07
C ASP A 267 -26.14 9.13 -10.46
N THR A 268 -26.59 7.92 -10.81
CA THR A 268 -26.27 7.30 -12.12
C THR A 268 -26.91 8.02 -13.31
N SER A 269 -27.85 8.94 -13.08
CA SER A 269 -28.49 9.80 -14.09
C SER A 269 -27.96 11.23 -14.15
N ARG A 270 -27.11 11.64 -13.19
CA ARG A 270 -26.51 12.98 -13.12
C ARG A 270 -25.02 12.92 -13.44
N SER A 271 -24.69 12.58 -14.67
CA SER A 271 -23.35 12.82 -15.20
C SER A 271 -23.22 14.25 -15.69
N SER A 272 -22.06 14.86 -15.42
CA SER A 272 -21.39 15.96 -16.15
C SER A 272 -21.47 17.40 -15.67
N ASP A 273 -22.24 17.77 -14.64
CA ASP A 273 -22.17 19.14 -14.10
C ASP A 273 -21.93 19.14 -12.59
N SER A 274 -21.01 20.00 -12.14
CA SER A 274 -20.73 20.42 -10.76
C SER A 274 -19.67 19.66 -9.93
N ALA A 275 -18.43 19.63 -10.44
CA ALA A 275 -17.25 19.80 -9.56
C ALA A 275 -17.17 21.24 -8.98
N ALA A 276 -17.83 22.22 -9.62
CA ALA A 276 -17.73 23.65 -9.28
C ALA A 276 -18.82 24.19 -8.32
N GLN A 277 -19.79 23.39 -7.86
CA GLN A 277 -20.88 23.88 -6.99
C GLN A 277 -21.19 22.93 -5.83
N ARG A 278 -20.30 22.88 -4.83
CA ARG A 278 -20.67 22.40 -3.48
C ARG A 278 -20.06 23.29 -2.40
N ALA A 279 -20.57 24.51 -2.29
CA ALA A 279 -20.46 25.33 -1.08
C ALA A 279 -21.61 24.97 -0.12
N GLY A 280 -21.36 23.94 0.70
CA GLY A 280 -22.12 23.57 1.90
C GLY A 280 -21.12 23.29 3.03
N PRO A 281 -21.53 23.13 4.31
CA PRO A 281 -20.62 23.22 5.47
C PRO A 281 -19.38 22.35 5.26
N SER A 282 -18.20 22.98 5.37
CA SER A 282 -16.93 22.50 4.83
C SER A 282 -16.67 21.02 5.13
N ARG A 283 -16.34 20.25 4.08
CA ARG A 283 -15.86 18.85 4.13
C ARG A 283 -14.66 18.68 5.09
N ASP A 284 -13.90 19.76 5.34
CA ASP A 284 -12.85 19.81 6.36
C ASP A 284 -13.37 19.54 7.77
N THR A 285 -14.65 19.81 8.03
CA THR A 285 -15.25 19.70 9.37
C THR A 285 -15.53 18.24 9.74
N ALA A 286 -15.99 17.41 8.80
CA ALA A 286 -16.24 15.98 9.03
C ALA A 286 -14.93 15.18 9.11
N ALA A 287 -13.94 15.51 8.25
CA ALA A 287 -12.60 14.94 8.34
C ALA A 287 -11.87 15.37 9.63
N ARG A 288 -12.01 16.63 10.07
CA ARG A 288 -11.51 17.09 11.38
C ARG A 288 -12.20 16.42 12.57
N GLN A 289 -13.51 16.17 12.48
CA GLN A 289 -14.24 15.43 13.52
C GLN A 289 -13.78 13.96 13.60
N ALA A 290 -13.50 13.32 12.46
CA ALA A 290 -12.90 11.98 12.43
C ALA A 290 -11.43 11.95 12.89
N SER A 291 -10.66 13.01 12.62
CA SER A 291 -9.28 13.15 13.13
C SER A 291 -9.23 13.25 14.66
N GLY A 292 -10.24 13.87 15.28
CA GLY A 292 -10.42 13.86 16.74
C GLY A 292 -10.71 12.47 17.34
N ALA A 293 -11.00 11.45 16.51
CA ALA A 293 -11.21 10.07 16.95
C ALA A 293 -9.95 9.20 16.84
N ILE A 294 -8.95 9.58 16.03
CA ILE A 294 -7.70 8.80 15.92
C ILE A 294 -6.74 9.22 17.02
N ALA A 295 -6.46 8.31 17.95
CA ALA A 295 -5.51 8.56 19.04
C ALA A 295 -4.07 8.24 18.63
N ARG A 296 -3.85 7.22 17.79
CA ARG A 296 -2.53 6.75 17.37
C ARG A 296 -2.60 5.82 16.16
N LEU A 297 -1.46 5.64 15.51
CA LEU A 297 -1.23 4.63 14.47
C LEU A 297 -0.44 3.45 15.03
N ILE A 298 -0.81 2.23 14.62
CA ILE A 298 -0.09 1.00 14.94
C ILE A 298 0.38 0.35 13.64
N VAL A 299 1.68 0.12 13.52
CA VAL A 299 2.30 -0.55 12.38
C VAL A 299 2.77 -1.93 12.81
N SER A 300 2.19 -2.98 12.25
CA SER A 300 2.58 -4.36 12.55
C SER A 300 3.68 -4.86 11.62
N ARG A 301 4.85 -5.15 12.20
CA ARG A 301 6.04 -5.65 11.48
C ARG A 301 5.90 -7.07 10.98
N THR A 302 5.07 -7.86 11.64
CA THR A 302 4.83 -9.27 11.29
C THR A 302 3.54 -9.47 10.52
N GLY A 303 2.55 -8.60 10.75
CA GLY A 303 1.26 -8.66 10.09
C GLY A 303 1.18 -7.89 8.77
N PHE A 304 2.16 -7.02 8.46
CA PHE A 304 2.18 -6.19 7.26
C PHE A 304 0.90 -5.36 7.10
N TRP A 305 0.53 -4.66 8.17
CA TRP A 305 -0.59 -3.73 8.17
C TRP A 305 -0.34 -2.53 9.07
N LEU A 306 -1.08 -1.46 8.80
CA LEU A 306 -1.20 -0.26 9.61
C LEU A 306 -2.65 -0.11 10.07
N HIS A 307 -2.86 0.18 11.36
CA HIS A 307 -4.15 0.56 11.91
C HIS A 307 -4.14 2.02 12.37
N ALA A 308 -5.26 2.70 12.17
CA ALA A 308 -5.60 3.91 12.93
C ALA A 308 -6.60 3.52 14.01
N VAL A 309 -6.27 3.81 15.28
CA VAL A 309 -7.06 3.37 16.44
C VAL A 309 -7.52 4.54 17.29
N ASP A 310 -8.62 4.36 18.01
CA ASP A 310 -9.09 5.33 19.00
C ASP A 310 -8.34 5.22 20.35
N ALA A 311 -8.70 6.08 21.30
CA ALA A 311 -8.06 6.13 22.62
C ALA A 311 -8.24 4.84 23.44
N SER A 312 -9.23 4.01 23.12
CA SER A 312 -9.43 2.69 23.74
C SER A 312 -8.61 1.57 23.07
N GLY A 313 -7.97 1.87 21.93
CA GLY A 313 -7.27 0.89 21.11
C GLY A 313 -8.18 0.16 20.12
N LYS A 314 -9.43 0.62 19.93
CA LYS A 314 -10.32 0.05 18.91
C LYS A 314 -9.83 0.46 17.52
N VAL A 315 -9.73 -0.52 16.62
CA VAL A 315 -9.41 -0.27 15.21
C VAL A 315 -10.55 0.47 14.53
N LEU A 316 -10.25 1.66 14.01
CA LEU A 316 -11.18 2.48 13.23
C LEU A 316 -10.93 2.32 11.74
N TYR A 317 -9.65 2.20 11.35
CA TYR A 317 -9.24 1.94 9.97
C TYR A 317 -8.13 0.90 9.91
N HIS A 318 -8.16 0.07 8.88
CA HIS A 318 -7.13 -0.91 8.56
C HIS A 318 -6.61 -0.68 7.15
N PHE A 319 -5.28 -0.70 7.02
CA PHE A 319 -4.56 -0.56 5.76
C PHE A 319 -3.52 -1.68 5.65
N PRO A 320 -3.46 -2.43 4.54
CA PRO A 320 -2.32 -3.30 4.30
C PRO A 320 -1.09 -2.44 4.05
N SER A 321 0.08 -2.93 4.45
CA SER A 321 1.31 -2.15 4.33
C SER A 321 2.51 -3.03 4.00
N THR A 322 3.37 -2.54 3.12
CA THR A 322 4.69 -3.14 2.91
C THR A 322 5.71 -2.45 3.80
N LEU A 323 6.56 -3.25 4.44
CA LEU A 323 7.55 -2.81 5.42
C LEU A 323 8.96 -3.24 4.99
N GLY A 324 9.95 -2.51 5.48
CA GLY A 324 11.34 -2.81 5.18
C GLY A 324 11.83 -4.05 5.90
N ALA A 325 12.61 -4.86 5.17
CA ALA A 325 13.23 -6.08 5.66
C ALA A 325 14.67 -6.19 5.15
N GLY A 326 15.43 -7.14 5.70
CA GLY A 326 16.81 -7.37 5.28
C GLY A 326 17.75 -6.27 5.78
N TYR A 327 18.44 -5.61 4.84
CA TYR A 327 19.48 -4.62 5.16
C TYR A 327 18.91 -3.33 5.76
N ASP A 328 17.72 -2.91 5.30
CA ASP A 328 17.03 -1.70 5.80
C ASP A 328 15.70 -2.05 6.48
N PRO A 329 15.74 -2.63 7.70
CA PRO A 329 14.53 -3.01 8.41
C PRO A 329 13.73 -1.78 8.84
N SER A 330 12.40 -1.92 8.82
CA SER A 330 11.51 -0.92 9.43
C SER A 330 11.89 -0.70 10.90
N PRO A 331 11.77 0.54 11.41
CA PRO A 331 12.13 0.84 12.79
C PRO A 331 11.29 0.07 13.81
N THR A 332 11.78 0.03 15.04
CA THR A 332 11.03 -0.38 16.22
C THR A 332 10.81 0.81 17.14
N GLY A 333 9.78 0.72 17.99
CA GLY A 333 9.49 1.71 19.02
C GLY A 333 8.48 2.78 18.60
N ASP A 334 8.47 3.86 19.37
CA ASP A 334 7.45 4.90 19.32
C ASP A 334 7.95 6.14 18.58
N TYR A 335 7.15 6.61 17.65
CA TYR A 335 7.38 7.79 16.84
C TYR A 335 6.13 8.66 16.81
N ARG A 336 6.20 9.76 16.06
CA ARG A 336 5.06 10.61 15.74
C ARG A 336 5.16 11.13 14.33
N ILE A 337 4.03 11.44 13.71
CA ILE A 337 4.00 12.20 12.46
C ILE A 337 4.62 13.58 12.70
N THR A 338 5.58 13.98 11.88
CA THR A 338 6.23 15.29 11.96
C THR A 338 5.80 16.23 10.84
N ASN A 339 5.55 15.68 9.65
CA ASN A 339 5.10 16.43 8.49
C ASN A 339 4.23 15.57 7.57
N ILE A 340 3.34 16.20 6.82
CA ILE A 340 2.53 15.56 5.78
C ILE A 340 2.69 16.38 4.49
N ALA A 341 3.36 15.80 3.50
CA ALA A 341 3.52 16.38 2.17
C ALA A 341 2.56 15.71 1.19
N GLN A 342 1.83 16.54 0.43
CA GLN A 342 0.95 16.09 -0.66
C GLN A 342 1.68 16.26 -1.99
N ASP A 343 1.57 15.27 -2.87
CA ASP A 343 2.28 15.17 -4.15
C ASP A 343 3.77 15.58 -4.05
N PRO A 344 4.56 14.91 -3.19
CA PRO A 344 5.96 15.26 -2.96
C PRO A 344 6.86 14.97 -4.17
N THR A 345 7.96 15.71 -4.28
CA THR A 345 9.10 15.30 -5.11
C THR A 345 9.96 14.29 -4.34
N PHE A 346 10.71 13.47 -5.07
CA PHE A 346 11.56 12.45 -4.46
C PHE A 346 13.04 12.73 -4.74
N HIS A 347 13.82 12.95 -3.69
CA HIS A 347 15.27 13.12 -3.76
C HIS A 347 15.96 11.78 -3.53
N TYR A 348 16.26 11.13 -4.65
CA TYR A 348 17.04 9.91 -4.68
C TYR A 348 18.49 10.18 -4.27
N GLN A 349 18.90 9.53 -3.17
CA GLN A 349 20.25 9.60 -2.62
C GLN A 349 20.84 8.18 -2.54
N PRO A 350 21.77 7.81 -3.44
CA PRO A 350 22.43 6.50 -3.46
C PRO A 350 22.93 6.02 -2.09
N LYS A 351 23.45 6.94 -1.27
CA LYS A 351 23.96 6.67 0.08
C LYS A 351 22.94 6.11 1.07
N LEU A 352 21.65 6.20 0.75
CA LEU A 352 20.56 5.63 1.55
C LEU A 352 20.19 4.20 1.12
N PHE A 353 20.85 3.63 0.11
CA PHE A 353 20.54 2.32 -0.44
C PHE A 353 21.76 1.40 -0.41
N ALA A 354 21.64 0.27 0.29
CA ALA A 354 22.72 -0.70 0.44
C ALA A 354 23.21 -1.30 -0.88
N GLU A 355 22.29 -1.43 -1.83
CA GLU A 355 22.49 -2.08 -3.12
C GLU A 355 23.07 -1.12 -4.18
N VAL A 356 23.18 0.18 -3.84
CA VAL A 356 23.69 1.21 -4.74
C VAL A 356 25.05 1.66 -4.26
N SER A 357 25.98 1.78 -5.20
CA SER A 357 27.28 2.37 -4.90
C SER A 357 27.14 3.87 -4.58
N ASP A 358 27.82 4.31 -3.50
CA ASP A 358 27.83 5.70 -3.05
C ASP A 358 28.41 6.71 -4.06
N ASP A 359 29.10 6.21 -5.10
CA ASP A 359 29.67 7.01 -6.19
C ASP A 359 28.63 7.43 -7.24
N LYS A 360 27.41 6.88 -7.17
CA LYS A 360 26.32 7.26 -8.05
C LYS A 360 25.84 8.68 -7.73
N PRO A 361 25.47 9.47 -8.75
CA PRO A 361 24.95 10.80 -8.52
C PRO A 361 23.56 10.75 -7.88
N GLU A 362 23.23 11.77 -7.10
CA GLU A 362 21.86 11.99 -6.63
C GLU A 362 20.96 12.40 -7.80
N ALA A 363 19.65 12.16 -7.65
CA ALA A 363 18.66 12.57 -8.63
C ALA A 363 17.40 13.11 -7.94
N ARG A 364 16.69 14.03 -8.60
CA ARG A 364 15.39 14.54 -8.12
C ARG A 364 14.31 14.11 -9.08
N LEU A 365 13.45 13.22 -8.64
CA LEU A 365 12.31 12.77 -9.41
C LEU A 365 11.15 13.75 -9.20
N PRO A 366 10.45 14.12 -10.28
CA PRO A 366 9.30 15.00 -10.18
C PRO A 366 8.15 14.30 -9.44
N LYS A 367 7.17 15.08 -9.01
CA LYS A 367 5.98 14.54 -8.33
C LYS A 367 5.07 13.75 -9.25
N GLY A 368 4.24 12.90 -8.66
CA GLY A 368 3.11 12.25 -9.32
C GLY A 368 2.79 10.86 -8.76
N PRO A 369 1.68 10.25 -9.19
CA PRO A 369 1.23 8.94 -8.71
C PRO A 369 2.22 7.80 -8.94
N ASN A 370 3.05 7.90 -9.97
CA ASN A 370 4.12 6.94 -10.26
C ASN A 370 5.45 7.27 -9.57
N SER A 371 5.47 8.25 -8.65
CA SER A 371 6.63 8.51 -7.81
C SER A 371 6.89 7.32 -6.86
N PRO A 372 8.15 7.02 -6.50
CA PRO A 372 8.48 5.98 -5.52
C PRO A 372 7.87 6.20 -4.13
N VAL A 373 7.57 7.46 -3.79
CA VAL A 373 6.85 7.83 -2.56
C VAL A 373 5.36 8.11 -2.78
N GLY A 374 4.89 7.89 -4.01
CA GLY A 374 3.52 8.12 -4.43
C GLY A 374 3.06 9.56 -4.23
N VAL A 375 1.78 9.69 -3.91
CA VAL A 375 1.04 10.97 -3.86
C VAL A 375 1.03 11.62 -2.48
N VAL A 376 1.53 10.94 -1.46
CA VAL A 376 1.56 11.42 -0.07
C VAL A 376 2.81 10.90 0.60
N TRP A 377 3.47 11.78 1.35
CA TRP A 377 4.52 11.42 2.30
C TRP A 377 4.16 11.93 3.70
N MET A 378 4.04 11.01 4.67
CA MET A 378 3.83 11.31 6.08
C MET A 378 5.12 10.98 6.84
N ALA A 379 5.96 11.99 7.07
CA ALA A 379 7.22 11.84 7.78
C ALA A 379 6.97 11.42 9.23
N ILE A 380 7.78 10.49 9.75
CA ILE A 380 7.79 10.16 11.17
C ILE A 380 9.00 10.82 11.86
N SER A 381 9.02 10.82 13.19
CA SER A 381 10.11 11.43 13.98
C SER A 381 11.46 10.69 13.90
N LYS A 382 11.55 9.61 13.10
CA LYS A 382 12.82 9.00 12.70
C LYS A 382 13.30 9.64 11.39
N PRO A 383 14.51 10.23 11.35
CA PRO A 383 15.05 10.83 10.13
C PRO A 383 14.99 9.88 8.93
N HIS A 384 14.53 10.38 7.78
CA HIS A 384 14.38 9.65 6.50
C HIS A 384 13.27 8.58 6.43
N TYR A 385 12.52 8.34 7.50
CA TYR A 385 11.42 7.37 7.47
C TYR A 385 10.07 8.07 7.40
N GLY A 386 9.12 7.40 6.75
CA GLY A 386 7.75 7.87 6.64
C GLY A 386 6.77 6.77 6.27
N ILE A 387 5.49 7.14 6.28
CA ILE A 387 4.38 6.37 5.74
C ILE A 387 3.98 7.05 4.42
N HIS A 388 3.91 6.32 3.32
CA HIS A 388 3.73 6.94 2.00
C HIS A 388 2.98 6.05 1.00
N GLY A 389 2.61 6.66 -0.14
CA GLY A 389 1.98 5.97 -1.26
C GLY A 389 2.97 5.14 -2.09
N THR A 390 2.52 4.58 -3.20
CA THR A 390 3.37 3.75 -4.08
C THR A 390 2.86 3.79 -5.50
N SER A 391 3.77 3.68 -6.47
CA SER A 391 3.47 3.45 -7.89
C SER A 391 3.02 2.02 -8.20
N ALA A 392 3.29 1.08 -7.29
CA ALA A 392 3.03 -0.36 -7.48
C ALA A 392 2.07 -0.91 -6.41
N PRO A 393 0.75 -0.57 -6.47
CA PRO A 393 -0.21 -0.95 -5.44
C PRO A 393 -0.38 -2.48 -5.25
N GLU A 394 -0.11 -3.27 -6.29
CA GLU A 394 -0.16 -4.74 -6.25
C GLU A 394 0.93 -5.39 -5.37
N THR A 395 1.99 -4.65 -5.03
CA THR A 395 3.10 -5.15 -4.19
C THR A 395 2.83 -5.01 -2.69
N ILE A 396 1.78 -4.26 -2.30
CA ILE A 396 1.46 -3.97 -0.91
C ILE A 396 1.09 -5.25 -0.16
N GLY A 397 1.83 -5.57 0.90
CA GLY A 397 1.66 -6.77 1.73
C GLY A 397 2.37 -8.03 1.22
N TYR A 398 3.03 -7.97 0.06
CA TYR A 398 3.67 -9.14 -0.58
C TYR A 398 5.18 -8.98 -0.82
N GLU A 399 5.68 -7.75 -0.82
CA GLU A 399 7.10 -7.44 -1.02
C GLU A 399 7.69 -6.71 0.19
N ASN A 400 9.01 -6.49 0.19
CA ASN A 400 9.71 -5.73 1.22
C ASN A 400 10.04 -4.31 0.73
N SER A 401 10.06 -3.31 1.61
CA SER A 401 10.61 -1.97 1.32
C SER A 401 12.06 -1.83 1.82
N HIS A 402 12.64 -0.62 1.74
CA HIS A 402 13.91 -0.27 2.40
C HIS A 402 13.69 0.52 3.71
N GLY A 403 12.61 0.20 4.43
CA GLY A 403 12.41 0.62 5.82
C GLY A 403 11.19 1.51 6.05
N CYS A 404 10.68 2.16 5.01
CA CYS A 404 9.45 2.98 5.08
C CYS A 404 8.17 2.13 5.05
N VAL A 405 7.06 2.70 5.51
CA VAL A 405 5.73 2.06 5.46
C VAL A 405 5.06 2.45 4.16
N ARG A 406 4.94 1.49 3.24
CA ARG A 406 4.27 1.69 1.94
C ARG A 406 2.81 1.32 2.04
N LEU A 407 1.94 2.19 1.53
CA LEU A 407 0.51 1.98 1.32
C LEU A 407 0.20 2.19 -0.17
N THR A 408 -0.99 1.78 -0.62
CA THR A 408 -1.51 2.23 -1.92
C THR A 408 -1.70 3.75 -1.90
N ASN A 409 -1.69 4.39 -3.07
CA ASN A 409 -1.88 5.85 -3.17
C ASN A 409 -3.21 6.31 -2.53
N TRP A 410 -4.30 5.59 -2.76
CA TRP A 410 -5.62 5.90 -2.18
C TRP A 410 -5.65 5.74 -0.66
N ASP A 411 -4.99 4.71 -0.11
CA ASP A 411 -4.90 4.49 1.33
C ASP A 411 -4.03 5.54 2.01
N ALA A 412 -2.90 5.92 1.38
CA ALA A 412 -2.04 7.00 1.86
C ALA A 412 -2.77 8.35 1.88
N ARG A 413 -3.50 8.68 0.80
CA ARG A 413 -4.38 9.86 0.74
C ARG A 413 -5.41 9.84 1.86
N LYS A 414 -6.13 8.72 2.02
CA LYS A 414 -7.14 8.56 3.06
C LYS A 414 -6.55 8.78 4.45
N LEU A 415 -5.45 8.11 4.76
CA LEU A 415 -4.77 8.23 6.05
C LEU A 415 -4.31 9.67 6.32
N SER A 416 -3.76 10.36 5.31
CA SER A 416 -3.28 11.75 5.45
C SER A 416 -4.35 12.76 5.87
N ARG A 417 -5.62 12.46 5.60
CA ARG A 417 -6.76 13.28 6.04
C ARG A 417 -7.26 12.95 7.45
N LEU A 418 -6.87 11.79 7.97
CA LEU A 418 -7.28 11.30 9.29
C LEU A 418 -6.28 11.68 10.39
N VAL A 419 -5.02 11.92 10.02
CA VAL A 419 -3.92 12.22 10.95
C VAL A 419 -3.37 13.62 10.78
N SER A 420 -2.58 14.07 11.75
CA SER A 420 -1.91 15.37 11.68
C SER A 420 -0.53 15.28 12.34
N ALA A 421 0.28 16.33 12.20
CA ALA A 421 1.55 16.42 12.92
C ALA A 421 1.31 16.25 14.42
N GLY A 422 2.09 15.38 15.06
CA GLY A 422 1.95 15.00 16.46
C GLY A 422 1.20 13.67 16.67
N THR A 423 0.47 13.14 15.68
CA THR A 423 -0.17 11.82 15.80
C THR A 423 0.89 10.74 16.14
N PRO A 424 0.74 10.00 17.25
CA PRO A 424 1.66 8.93 17.63
C PRO A 424 1.66 7.77 16.62
N VAL A 425 2.82 7.15 16.43
CA VAL A 425 3.03 6.00 15.53
C VAL A 425 3.85 4.95 16.28
N GLU A 426 3.27 3.78 16.51
CA GLU A 426 3.93 2.68 17.21
C GLU A 426 4.26 1.55 16.24
N PHE A 427 5.52 1.08 16.24
CA PHE A 427 5.93 -0.11 15.49
C PHE A 427 5.96 -1.33 16.42
N GLN A 428 5.15 -2.34 16.11
CA GLN A 428 4.94 -3.56 16.92
C GLN A 428 5.38 -4.82 16.18
#